data_AF-A0A7X7UBL8-F1
#
_entry.id   AF-A0A7X7UBL8-F1
#
_cell.length_a   1.000
_cell.length_b   1.000
_cell.length_c   1.000
_cell.angle_alpha   90.00
_cell.angle_beta   90.00
_cell.angle_gamma   90.00
#
_symmetry.space_group_name_H-M   'P 1'
#
loop_
_entity.id
_entity.type
_entity.pdbx_description
1 polymer ?
#
loop_
_entity_poly.entity_id
_entity_poly.type
_entity_poly.pdbx_seq_one_letter_code
_entity_poly.pdbx_strand_id
1 'polypeptide(L)'
;MKKDLPAIQKAYDLAKEVLVRLAKFPRDHKFTLGDRIADNVLTVLELLVQAAYTKKKVDLLDEANIRLERLRMLLRLSRELGALSDKGYEHVMGILTDLGQQLGGWRKQASGDG
;
A
#
# COMPACT_ATOMS: atom_id res chain seq x y z
N MET A 1 3.15 -7.12 20.67
CA MET A 1 3.49 -7.91 19.47
C MET A 1 2.29 -8.45 18.69
N LYS A 2 1.19 -8.94 19.30
CA LYS A 2 0.06 -9.52 18.53
C LYS A 2 -0.85 -8.54 17.76
N LYS A 3 -0.89 -7.24 18.12
CA LYS A 3 -1.81 -6.26 17.52
C LYS A 3 -1.39 -5.69 16.16
N ASP A 4 -0.12 -5.86 15.77
CA ASP A 4 0.46 -5.18 14.59
C ASP A 4 0.48 -6.10 13.34
N LEU A 5 0.22 -7.40 13.54
CA LEU A 5 0.11 -8.42 12.49
C LEU A 5 -1.00 -8.15 11.45
N PRO A 6 -2.18 -7.58 11.80
CA PRO A 6 -3.24 -7.32 10.82
C PRO A 6 -2.83 -6.33 9.72
N ALA A 7 -2.10 -5.27 10.08
CA ALA A 7 -1.66 -4.26 9.12
C ALA A 7 -0.62 -4.82 8.14
N ILE A 8 0.33 -5.61 8.65
CA ILE A 8 1.32 -6.29 7.81
C ILE A 8 0.65 -7.30 6.87
N GLN A 9 -0.28 -8.11 7.39
CA GLN A 9 -1.01 -9.08 6.56
C GLN A 9 -1.82 -8.37 5.47
N LYS A 10 -2.52 -7.27 5.81
CA LYS A 10 -3.28 -6.49 4.83
C LYS A 10 -2.37 -5.84 3.78
N ALA A 11 -1.17 -5.38 4.15
CA ALA A 11 -0.18 -4.89 3.20
C ALA A 11 0.36 -5.99 2.28
N TYR A 12 0.55 -7.21 2.79
CA TYR A 12 0.90 -8.37 1.97
C TYR A 12 -0.22 -8.71 0.97
N ASP A 13 -1.47 -8.71 1.42
CA ASP A 13 -2.63 -8.95 0.57
C ASP A 13 -2.76 -7.85 -0.52
N LEU A 14 -2.53 -6.59 -0.14
CA LEU A 14 -2.47 -5.46 -1.08
C LEU A 14 -1.37 -5.67 -2.13
N ALA A 15 -0.16 -6.01 -1.72
CA ALA A 15 0.97 -6.26 -2.61
C ALA A 15 0.66 -7.38 -3.59
N LYS A 16 0.11 -8.51 -3.11
CA LYS A 16 -0.31 -9.63 -3.94
C LYS A 16 -1.36 -9.21 -4.98
N GLU A 17 -2.43 -8.54 -4.55
CA GLU A 17 -3.50 -8.09 -5.44
C GLU A 17 -3.00 -7.10 -6.50
N VAL A 18 -2.15 -6.16 -6.12
CA VAL A 18 -1.54 -5.20 -7.03
C VAL A 18 -0.65 -5.92 -8.06
N LEU A 19 0.26 -6.79 -7.63
CA LEU A 19 1.19 -7.49 -8.54
C LEU A 19 0.46 -8.38 -9.55
N VAL A 20 -0.61 -9.08 -9.13
CA VAL A 20 -1.46 -9.89 -10.03
C VAL A 20 -2.12 -9.02 -11.11
N ARG A 21 -2.48 -7.78 -10.79
CA ARG A 21 -3.08 -6.83 -11.73
C ARG A 21 -2.05 -6.22 -12.67
N LEU A 22 -0.89 -5.84 -12.13
CA LEU A 22 0.23 -5.33 -12.93
C LEU A 22 0.72 -6.32 -13.98
N ALA A 23 0.64 -7.63 -13.69
CA ALA A 23 0.95 -8.67 -14.67
C ALA A 23 0.11 -8.57 -15.95
N LYS A 24 -1.10 -7.98 -15.86
CA LYS A 24 -2.07 -7.81 -16.96
C LYS A 24 -2.01 -6.42 -17.61
N PHE A 25 -1.11 -5.53 -17.18
CA PHE A 25 -0.99 -4.19 -17.76
C PHE A 25 -0.53 -4.26 -19.22
N PRO A 26 -1.02 -3.35 -20.10
CA PRO A 26 -0.49 -3.18 -21.44
C PRO A 26 1.02 -2.91 -21.40
N ARG A 27 1.75 -3.41 -22.40
CA ARG A 27 3.22 -3.31 -22.47
C ARG A 27 3.72 -1.87 -22.36
N ASP A 28 2.99 -0.94 -22.95
CA ASP A 28 3.34 0.49 -23.03
C ASP A 28 3.32 1.19 -21.65
N HIS A 29 2.54 0.68 -20.69
CA HIS A 29 2.43 1.23 -19.34
C HIS A 29 3.15 0.38 -18.29
N LYS A 30 3.56 -0.84 -18.63
CA LYS A 30 4.11 -1.81 -17.68
C LYS A 30 5.44 -1.35 -17.08
N PHE A 31 6.38 -0.92 -17.93
CA PHE A 31 7.74 -0.52 -17.51
C PHE A 31 7.83 0.90 -16.94
N THR A 32 6.72 1.63 -16.91
CA THR A 32 6.67 3.00 -16.39
C THR A 32 5.80 3.04 -15.14
N LEU A 33 4.50 2.84 -15.33
CA LEU A 33 3.51 2.91 -14.27
C LEU A 33 3.51 1.63 -13.43
N GLY A 34 3.65 0.47 -14.08
CA GLY A 34 3.69 -0.83 -13.39
C GLY A 34 4.86 -0.94 -12.41
N ASP A 35 6.08 -0.65 -12.85
CA ASP A 35 7.27 -0.72 -11.98
C ASP A 35 7.18 0.24 -10.79
N ARG A 36 6.69 1.47 -11.00
CA ARG A 36 6.48 2.45 -9.92
C ARG A 36 5.43 1.99 -8.91
N ILE A 37 4.35 1.35 -9.37
CA ILE A 37 3.31 0.82 -8.50
C ILE A 37 3.86 -0.38 -7.70
N ALA A 38 4.59 -1.28 -8.34
CA ALA A 38 5.20 -2.44 -7.71
C ALA A 38 6.19 -2.03 -6.61
N ASP A 39 7.09 -1.08 -6.91
CA ASP A 39 8.03 -0.52 -5.93
C ASP A 39 7.31 0.07 -4.72
N ASN A 40 6.28 0.91 -4.95
CA ASN A 40 5.56 1.56 -3.85
C ASN A 40 4.85 0.54 -2.94
N VAL A 41 4.17 -0.46 -3.52
CA VAL A 41 3.42 -1.43 -2.70
C VAL A 41 4.34 -2.37 -1.91
N LEU A 42 5.48 -2.77 -2.50
CA LEU A 42 6.49 -3.57 -1.81
C LEU A 42 7.20 -2.77 -0.72
N THR A 43 7.55 -1.51 -0.99
CA THR A 43 8.12 -0.60 0.01
C THR A 43 7.17 -0.42 1.21
N VAL A 44 5.86 -0.27 0.98
CA VAL A 44 4.88 -0.22 2.08
C VAL A 44 4.97 -1.47 2.94
N LEU A 45 4.94 -2.67 2.33
CA LEU A 45 5.06 -3.93 3.07
C LEU A 45 6.34 -3.98 3.91
N GLU A 46 7.48 -3.64 3.32
CA GLU A 46 8.79 -3.62 3.98
C GLU A 46 8.83 -2.65 5.16
N LEU A 47 8.32 -1.42 4.99
CA LEU A 47 8.23 -0.42 6.05
C LEU A 47 7.38 -0.90 7.23
N LEU A 48 6.27 -1.58 6.96
CA LEU A 48 5.40 -2.11 8.02
C LEU A 48 6.03 -3.28 8.75
N VAL A 49 6.72 -4.17 8.04
CA VAL A 49 7.52 -5.22 8.66
C VAL A 49 8.57 -4.57 9.57
N GLN A 50 9.33 -3.59 9.07
CA GLN A 50 10.34 -2.89 9.87
C GLN A 50 9.74 -2.18 11.10
N ALA A 51 8.58 -1.53 10.95
CA ALA A 51 7.84 -0.86 12.02
C ALA A 51 7.40 -1.81 13.15
N ALA A 52 7.15 -3.09 12.84
CA ALA A 52 6.80 -4.08 13.85
C ALA A 52 7.99 -4.49 14.75
N TYR A 53 9.22 -4.39 14.25
CA TYR A 53 10.42 -4.80 14.97
C TYR A 53 11.21 -3.65 15.59
N THR A 54 10.78 -2.39 15.42
CA THR A 54 11.42 -1.22 16.04
C THR A 54 10.55 -0.55 17.10
N LYS A 55 11.22 0.11 18.05
CA LYS A 55 10.57 1.00 19.04
C LYS A 55 10.28 2.38 18.45
N LYS A 56 11.13 2.88 17.56
CA LYS A 56 10.98 4.18 16.88
C LYS A 56 10.27 3.98 15.54
N LYS A 57 8.96 3.70 15.60
CA LYS A 57 8.18 3.31 14.42
C LYS A 57 7.40 4.44 13.75
N VAL A 58 7.25 5.60 14.40
CA VAL A 58 6.44 6.72 13.89
C VAL A 58 6.89 7.15 12.50
N ASP A 59 8.18 7.40 12.29
CA ASP A 59 8.71 7.84 11.00
C ASP A 59 8.48 6.79 9.88
N LEU A 60 8.59 5.50 10.20
CA LEU A 60 8.32 4.41 9.26
C LEU A 60 6.84 4.34 8.87
N LEU A 61 5.95 4.55 9.84
CA LEU A 61 4.50 4.56 9.61
C LEU A 61 4.08 5.81 8.83
N ASP A 62 4.70 6.96 9.08
CA ASP A 62 4.45 8.20 8.34
C ASP A 62 4.94 8.07 6.88
N GLU A 63 6.13 7.50 6.63
CA GLU A 63 6.58 7.19 5.26
C GLU A 63 5.65 6.16 4.58
N ALA A 64 5.22 5.11 5.29
CA ALA A 64 4.29 4.12 4.73
C ALA A 64 2.95 4.78 4.32
N ASN A 65 2.45 5.73 5.11
CA ASN A 65 1.25 6.50 4.76
C ASN A 65 1.46 7.34 3.49
N ILE A 66 2.60 8.04 3.37
CA ILE A 66 2.94 8.80 2.16
C ILE A 66 2.99 7.89 0.93
N ARG A 67 3.55 6.69 1.07
CA ARG A 67 3.61 5.67 0.01
C ARG A 67 2.23 5.16 -0.39
N LEU A 68 1.29 4.99 0.55
CA LEU A 68 -0.10 4.67 0.24
C LEU A 68 -0.80 5.77 -0.56
N GLU A 69 -0.55 7.05 -0.23
CA GLU A 69 -1.11 8.17 -1.01
C GLU A 69 -0.55 8.19 -2.44
N ARG A 70 0.76 7.94 -2.60
CA ARG A 70 1.38 7.79 -3.93
C ARG A 70 0.73 6.64 -4.70
N LEU A 71 0.54 5.49 -4.05
CA LEU A 71 -0.10 4.32 -4.64
C LEU A 71 -1.54 4.63 -5.09
N ARG A 72 -2.32 5.34 -4.28
CA ARG A 72 -3.68 5.81 -4.63
C ARG A 72 -3.68 6.63 -5.92
N MET A 73 -2.74 7.56 -6.06
CA MET A 73 -2.63 8.41 -7.26
C MET A 73 -2.24 7.60 -8.51
N LEU A 74 -1.27 6.69 -8.39
CA LEU A 74 -0.82 5.86 -9.52
C LEU A 74 -1.91 4.87 -9.98
N LEU A 75 -2.68 4.30 -9.05
CA LEU A 75 -3.80 3.41 -9.36
C LEU A 75 -4.94 4.17 -10.05
N ARG A 76 -5.23 5.40 -9.61
CA ARG A 76 -6.21 6.27 -10.27
C ARG A 76 -5.79 6.58 -11.70
N LEU A 77 -4.54 6.97 -11.90
CA LEU A 77 -3.99 7.21 -13.24
C LEU A 77 -4.05 5.94 -14.10
N SER A 78 -3.74 4.77 -13.53
CA SER A 78 -3.83 3.48 -14.24
C SER A 78 -5.24 3.19 -14.75
N ARG A 79 -6.26 3.56 -13.96
CA ARG A 79 -7.66 3.45 -14.36
C ARG A 79 -8.01 4.43 -15.47
N GLU A 80 -7.62 5.69 -15.34
CA GLU A 80 -7.87 6.74 -16.34
C GLU A 80 -7.22 6.42 -17.70
N LEU A 81 -6.07 5.74 -17.69
CA LEU A 81 -5.39 5.24 -18.89
C LEU A 81 -5.94 3.90 -19.43
N GLY A 82 -6.95 3.32 -18.78
CA GLY A 82 -7.52 2.02 -19.16
C GLY A 82 -6.63 0.80 -18.88
N ALA A 83 -5.49 0.98 -18.18
CA ALA A 83 -4.60 -0.11 -17.78
C ALA A 83 -5.16 -0.96 -16.62
N LEU A 84 -6.07 -0.38 -15.82
CA LEU A 84 -6.74 -1.03 -14.72
C LEU A 84 -8.27 -0.91 -14.88
N SER A 85 -8.98 -2.05 -14.83
CA SER A 85 -10.44 -2.05 -14.93
C SER A 85 -11.11 -1.41 -13.71
N ASP A 86 -12.31 -0.85 -13.88
CA ASP A 86 -13.09 -0.21 -12.80
C ASP A 86 -13.25 -1.13 -11.58
N LYS A 87 -13.74 -2.35 -11.81
CA LYS A 87 -13.88 -3.38 -10.75
C LYS A 87 -12.55 -3.68 -10.07
N GLY A 88 -11.46 -3.65 -10.82
CA GLY A 88 -10.15 -3.89 -10.29
C GLY A 88 -9.61 -2.76 -9.44
N TYR A 89 -9.82 -1.54 -9.90
CA TYR A 89 -9.53 -0.32 -9.16
C TYR A 89 -10.32 -0.27 -7.85
N GLU A 90 -11.64 -0.46 -7.90
CA GLU A 90 -12.50 -0.46 -6.70
C GLU A 90 -12.03 -1.46 -5.64
N HIS A 91 -11.70 -2.69 -6.07
CA HIS A 91 -11.21 -3.72 -5.16
C HIS A 91 -9.90 -3.30 -4.47
N VAL A 92 -8.90 -2.85 -5.24
CA VAL A 92 -7.60 -2.44 -4.66
C VAL A 92 -7.77 -1.20 -3.78
N MET A 93 -8.61 -0.25 -4.17
CA MET A 93 -8.88 0.94 -3.38
C MET A 93 -9.55 0.64 -2.04
N GLY A 94 -10.39 -0.40 -1.98
CA GLY A 94 -10.96 -0.89 -0.72
C GLY A 94 -9.87 -1.40 0.23
N ILE A 95 -9.00 -2.29 -0.24
CA ILE A 95 -7.87 -2.83 0.54
C ILE A 95 -6.95 -1.70 1.02
N LEU A 96 -6.62 -0.75 0.12
CA LEU A 96 -5.77 0.39 0.42
C LEU A 96 -6.37 1.30 1.50
N THR A 97 -7.68 1.54 1.44
CA THR A 97 -8.40 2.36 2.43
C THR A 97 -8.42 1.70 3.80
N ASP A 98 -8.72 0.40 3.85
CA ASP A 98 -8.67 -0.37 5.10
C ASP A 98 -7.28 -0.33 5.73
N LEU A 99 -6.24 -0.52 4.92
CA LEU A 99 -4.86 -0.48 5.39
C LEU A 99 -4.51 0.91 5.94
N GLY A 100 -4.89 1.98 5.25
CA GLY A 100 -4.67 3.35 5.72
C GLY A 100 -5.31 3.63 7.10
N GLN A 101 -6.51 3.10 7.34
CA GLN A 101 -7.15 3.21 8.65
C GLN A 101 -6.37 2.46 9.75
N GLN A 102 -5.89 1.25 9.44
CA GLN A 102 -5.06 0.47 10.36
C GLN A 102 -3.73 1.16 10.67
N LEU A 103 -3.08 1.76 9.66
CA LEU A 103 -1.86 2.54 9.84
C LEU A 103 -2.09 3.79 10.69
N GLY A 104 -3.19 4.50 10.46
CA GLY A 104 -3.55 5.65 11.29
C GLY A 104 -3.72 5.27 12.77
N GLY A 105 -4.39 4.14 13.04
CA GLY A 105 -4.54 3.60 14.40
C GLY A 105 -3.19 3.21 15.01
N TRP A 106 -2.35 2.50 14.26
CA TRP A 106 -1.03 2.07 14.71
C TRP A 106 -0.10 3.25 14.99
N ARG A 107 -0.15 4.28 14.14
CA ARG A 107 0.65 5.50 14.28
C ARG A 107 0.26 6.30 15.51
N LYS A 108 -1.04 6.48 15.80
CA LYS A 108 -1.52 7.12 17.03
C LYS A 108 -1.06 6.38 18.30
N GLN A 109 -1.14 5.04 18.27
CA GLN A 109 -0.63 4.23 19.37
C GLN A 109 0.89 4.39 19.56
N ALA A 110 1.63 4.53 18.46
CA ALA A 110 3.08 4.70 18.48
C ALA A 110 3.53 6.10 18.92
N SER A 111 2.75 7.15 18.64
CA SER A 111 3.06 8.53 19.05
C SER A 111 2.65 8.85 20.49
N GLY A 112 1.84 8.01 21.13
CA GLY A 112 1.31 8.27 22.47
C GLY A 112 0.08 9.18 22.48
N ASP A 113 -0.51 9.47 21.31
CA ASP A 113 -1.74 10.27 21.14
C ASP A 113 -3.02 9.41 21.30
N GLY A 114 -2.93 8.31 22.05
CA GLY A 114 -3.95 7.27 22.17
C GLY A 114 -4.75 7.33 23.46
#